data_AF-A0AAD7LI14-F1
#
_entry.id   AF-A0AAD7LI14-F1
#
_cell.length_a   1.000
_cell.length_b   1.000
_cell.length_c   1.000
_cell.angle_alpha   90.00
_cell.angle_beta   90.00
_cell.angle_gamma   90.00
#
_symmetry.space_group_name_H-M   'P 1'
#
loop_
_entity.id
_entity.type
_entity.pdbx_description
1 polymer ?
#
loop_
_entity_poly.entity_id
_entity_poly.type
_entity_poly.pdbx_seq_one_letter_code
_entity_poly.pdbx_strand_id
1 'polypeptide(L)'
;MDELFMLMHFLVAGKFGSLEEFKDINQEVQISRLHKMLAPHLLRRVKKDVMKELPPKKELILRVELSSKQKEYDKAILTCNYQILTRHGGPQISLINVVMELRKLCCQPYMLEGVEPDIEDTQESFKQLLESSGKLQLLDKMMVKLKEQGHKVLIYSQFRHMLDLLEDYCSYKVEWFPKLQVSMHKVQNPAVGFLKKRISLKLLTYVILHSSVVKGAP
;
A
#
# COMPACT_ATOMS: atom_id res chain seq x y z
N MET A 1 13.44 7.71 17.80
CA MET A 1 14.58 8.58 18.17
C MET A 1 15.90 7.86 17.94
N ASP A 2 15.94 6.55 18.17
CA ASP A 2 17.10 5.67 18.05
C ASP A 2 17.70 5.71 16.63
N GLU A 3 16.87 5.56 15.60
CA GLU A 3 17.33 5.65 14.20
C GLU A 3 17.95 7.01 13.88
N LEU A 4 17.33 8.11 14.34
CA LEU A 4 17.85 9.45 14.15
C LEU A 4 19.20 9.64 14.87
N PHE A 5 19.31 9.15 16.10
CA PHE A 5 20.57 9.17 16.86
C PHE A 5 21.67 8.40 16.12
N MET A 6 21.39 7.18 15.68
CA MET A 6 22.36 6.35 14.95
C MET A 6 22.82 7.02 13.65
N LEU A 7 21.89 7.61 12.89
CA LEU A 7 22.23 8.35 11.67
C LEU A 7 23.10 9.59 11.97
N MET A 8 22.81 10.30 13.05
CA MET A 8 23.59 11.48 13.43
C MET A 8 24.97 11.12 13.96
N HIS A 9 25.08 10.07 14.77
CA HIS A 9 26.35 9.56 15.26
C HIS A 9 27.20 8.97 14.13
N PHE A 10 26.57 8.41 13.09
CA PHE A 10 27.24 7.99 11.87
C PHE A 10 27.80 9.20 11.08
N LEU A 11 27.03 10.28 10.93
CA LEU A 11 27.47 11.47 10.18
C LEU A 11 28.57 12.25 10.90
N VAL A 12 28.46 12.44 12.22
CA VAL A 12 29.46 13.14 13.03
C VAL A 12 29.62 12.45 14.39
N ALA A 13 30.59 11.55 14.47
CA ALA A 13 30.93 10.85 15.70
C ALA A 13 31.34 11.83 16.82
N GLY A 14 30.91 11.55 18.05
CA GLY A 14 31.30 12.32 19.26
C GLY A 14 30.64 13.69 19.44
N LYS A 15 29.87 14.19 18.47
CA LYS A 15 29.15 15.49 18.58
C LYS A 15 27.79 15.36 19.26
N PHE A 16 27.20 14.17 19.20
CA PHE A 16 25.94 13.84 19.86
C PHE A 16 26.29 12.99 21.09
N GLY A 17 25.67 13.31 22.23
CA GLY A 17 25.92 12.66 23.53
C GLY A 17 25.42 11.21 23.56
N SER A 18 24.93 10.75 24.71
CA SER A 18 24.42 9.37 24.81
C SER A 18 23.04 9.23 24.16
N LEU A 19 22.67 8.00 23.79
CA LEU A 19 21.34 7.69 23.28
C LEU A 19 20.25 8.02 24.32
N GLU A 20 20.55 7.91 25.61
CA GLU A 20 19.64 8.21 26.71
C GLU A 20 19.36 9.71 26.79
N GLU A 21 20.39 10.55 26.70
CA GLU A 21 20.26 12.02 26.60
C GLU A 21 19.47 12.44 25.35
N PHE A 22 19.61 11.68 24.26
CA PHE A 22 18.90 11.94 23.01
C PHE A 22 17.43 11.51 23.03
N LYS A 23 17.06 10.57 23.91
CA LYS A 23 15.69 10.07 24.07
C LYS A 23 14.84 10.96 24.98
N ASP A 24 15.45 11.60 25.97
CA ASP A 24 14.75 12.45 26.95
C ASP A 24 14.46 13.86 26.42
N ILE A 25 13.84 13.95 25.25
CA ILE A 25 13.48 15.20 24.57
C ILE A 25 11.95 15.34 24.62
N ASN A 26 11.43 15.72 25.80
CA ASN A 26 9.98 15.87 26.05
C ASN A 26 9.53 17.33 26.16
N GLN A 27 10.45 18.29 26.14
CA GLN A 27 10.14 19.72 26.27
C GLN A 27 10.42 20.50 24.98
N GLU A 28 9.62 21.54 24.71
CA GLU A 28 9.79 22.43 23.54
C GLU A 28 11.21 23.01 23.43
N VAL A 29 11.84 23.31 24.57
CA VAL A 29 13.21 23.83 24.66
C VAL A 29 14.22 22.81 24.11
N GLN A 30 14.07 21.54 24.45
CA GLN A 30 14.95 20.46 23.98
C GLN A 30 14.75 20.19 22.48
N ILE A 31 13.51 20.28 21.98
CA ILE A 31 13.19 20.17 20.55
C ILE A 31 13.87 21.31 19.76
N SER A 32 13.80 22.55 20.27
CA SER A 32 14.45 23.70 19.65
C SER A 32 15.98 23.56 19.62
N ARG A 33 16.59 23.07 20.70
CA ARG A 33 18.03 22.74 20.75
C ARG A 33 18.39 21.68 19.71
N LEU A 34 17.61 20.61 19.62
CA LEU A 34 17.83 19.56 18.63
C LEU A 34 17.72 20.10 17.20
N HIS A 35 16.71 20.93 16.90
CA HIS A 35 16.57 21.57 15.60
C HIS A 35 17.82 22.40 15.23
N LYS A 36 18.40 23.17 16.17
CA LYS A 36 19.63 23.93 15.94
C LYS A 36 20.83 23.02 15.67
N MET A 37 20.95 21.91 16.39
CA MET A 37 22.03 20.93 16.20
C MET A 37 21.93 20.22 14.85
N LEU A 38 20.72 19.92 14.39
CA LEU A 38 20.45 19.21 13.14
C LEU A 38 20.47 20.12 11.90
N ALA A 39 20.14 21.41 12.05
CA ALA A 39 20.04 22.38 10.95
C ALA A 39 21.25 22.41 9.98
N PRO A 40 22.52 22.38 10.42
CA PRO A 40 23.66 22.38 9.50
C PRO A 40 23.80 21.07 8.70
N HIS A 41 23.21 19.98 9.18
CA HIS A 41 23.38 18.64 8.61
C HIS A 41 22.17 18.17 7.80
N LEU A 42 21.00 18.81 7.98
CA LEU A 42 19.74 18.41 7.35
C LEU A 42 19.12 19.55 6.54
N LEU A 43 19.06 19.38 5.22
CA LEU A 43 18.25 20.23 4.36
C LEU A 43 16.80 19.74 4.34
N ARG A 44 15.91 20.40 5.09
CA ARG A 44 14.49 20.09 5.12
C ARG A 44 13.67 21.18 4.43
N ARG A 45 13.21 20.91 3.20
CA ARG A 45 12.21 21.74 2.49
C ARG A 45 10.85 21.05 2.46
N VAL A 46 9.76 21.83 2.47
CA VAL A 46 8.41 21.31 2.19
C VAL A 46 7.93 21.75 0.82
N LYS A 47 7.09 20.93 0.16
CA LYS A 47 6.67 21.18 -1.24
C LYS A 47 6.05 22.57 -1.43
N LYS A 48 5.27 23.06 -0.46
CA LYS A 48 4.68 24.40 -0.49
C LYS A 48 5.70 25.54 -0.53
N ASP A 49 6.90 25.34 -0.01
CA ASP A 49 7.95 26.37 0.03
C ASP A 49 8.70 26.46 -1.31
N VAL A 50 8.61 25.41 -2.14
CA VAL A 50 9.41 25.25 -3.37
C VAL A 50 8.55 25.24 -4.63
N MET A 51 7.33 24.72 -4.56
CA MET A 51 6.42 24.57 -5.69
C MET A 51 5.10 25.27 -5.39
N LYS A 52 5.03 26.57 -5.72
CA LYS A 52 3.86 27.43 -5.43
C LYS A 52 2.65 27.12 -6.31
N GLU A 53 2.88 26.53 -7.50
CA GLU A 53 1.84 26.24 -8.50
C GLU A 53 1.25 24.82 -8.38
N LEU A 54 1.79 23.98 -7.48
CA LEU A 54 1.31 22.60 -7.38
C LEU A 54 -0.04 22.56 -6.65
N PRO A 55 -1.08 21.93 -7.23
CA PRO A 55 -2.36 21.77 -6.56
C PRO A 55 -2.22 21.04 -5.22
N PRO A 56 -3.06 21.36 -4.22
CA PRO A 56 -3.04 20.68 -2.93
C PRO A 56 -3.38 19.20 -3.09
N LYS A 57 -2.61 18.33 -2.44
CA LYS A 57 -2.89 16.89 -2.39
C LYS A 57 -4.16 16.65 -1.58
N LYS A 58 -5.12 15.92 -2.16
CA LYS A 58 -6.28 15.37 -1.45
C LYS A 58 -6.00 13.90 -1.10
N GLU A 59 -6.34 13.50 0.11
CA GLU A 59 -6.23 12.11 0.57
C GLU A 59 -7.62 11.64 0.99
N LEU A 60 -8.09 10.56 0.37
CA LEU A 60 -9.40 9.98 0.61
C LEU A 60 -9.23 8.55 1.11
N ILE A 61 -9.96 8.22 2.16
CA ILE A 61 -10.01 6.89 2.75
C ILE A 61 -11.31 6.25 2.32
N LEU A 62 -11.22 5.24 1.45
CA LEU A 62 -12.38 4.47 1.00
C LEU A 62 -12.50 3.23 1.87
N ARG A 63 -13.60 3.15 2.62
CA ARG A 63 -13.97 1.94 3.36
C ARG A 63 -14.67 0.98 2.40
N VAL A 64 -14.26 -0.28 2.42
CA VAL A 64 -14.72 -1.30 1.50
C VAL A 64 -15.15 -2.51 2.30
N GLU A 65 -16.35 -2.99 2.02
CA GLU A 65 -16.87 -4.23 2.60
C GLU A 65 -16.16 -5.45 2.01
N LEU A 66 -15.99 -6.47 2.83
CA LEU A 66 -15.46 -7.76 2.36
C LEU A 66 -16.49 -8.44 1.44
N SER A 67 -16.00 -9.06 0.36
CA SER A 67 -16.81 -9.94 -0.49
C SER A 67 -17.30 -11.18 0.28
N SER A 68 -18.26 -11.91 -0.28
CA SER A 68 -18.73 -13.17 0.31
C SER A 68 -17.58 -14.18 0.47
N LYS A 69 -16.73 -14.32 -0.55
CA LYS A 69 -15.56 -15.21 -0.55
C LYS A 69 -14.51 -14.77 0.49
N GLN A 70 -14.29 -13.46 0.64
CA GLN A 70 -13.44 -12.93 1.70
C GLN A 70 -13.97 -13.24 3.10
N LYS A 71 -15.27 -13.08 3.34
CA LYS A 71 -15.90 -13.38 4.64
C LYS A 71 -15.82 -14.87 4.98
N GLU A 72 -15.94 -15.75 3.99
CA GLU A 72 -15.80 -17.20 4.18
C GLU A 72 -14.37 -17.54 4.64
N TYR A 73 -13.35 -17.08 3.91
CA TYR A 73 -11.96 -17.34 4.26
C TYR A 73 -11.53 -16.64 5.56
N ASP A 74 -12.08 -15.47 5.87
CA ASP A 74 -11.79 -14.74 7.12
C ASP A 74 -12.21 -15.59 8.33
N LYS A 75 -13.44 -16.12 8.29
CA LYS A 75 -13.93 -17.07 9.29
C LYS A 75 -13.08 -18.33 9.35
N ALA A 76 -12.69 -18.87 8.19
CA ALA A 76 -11.86 -20.09 8.14
C ALA A 76 -10.48 -19.87 8.77
N ILE A 77 -9.83 -18.73 8.51
CA ILE A 77 -8.53 -18.38 9.10
C ILE A 77 -8.67 -18.20 10.61
N LEU A 78 -9.68 -17.46 11.08
CA LEU A 78 -9.89 -17.19 12.50
C LEU A 78 -10.25 -18.45 13.31
N THR A 79 -10.92 -19.42 12.68
CA THR A 79 -11.30 -20.69 13.30
C THR A 79 -10.30 -21.82 13.05
N CYS A 80 -9.18 -21.54 12.36
CA CYS A 80 -8.19 -22.53 11.93
C CYS A 80 -8.82 -23.71 11.16
N ASN A 81 -9.84 -23.43 10.34
CA ASN A 81 -10.52 -24.45 9.55
C ASN A 81 -9.74 -24.76 8.27
N TYR A 82 -8.75 -25.65 8.40
CA TYR A 82 -7.90 -26.07 7.29
C TYR A 82 -8.67 -26.75 6.14
N GLN A 83 -9.82 -27.38 6.40
CA GLN A 83 -10.60 -28.04 5.35
C GLN A 83 -11.12 -27.05 4.31
N ILE A 84 -11.56 -25.88 4.76
CA ILE A 84 -12.00 -24.79 3.86
C ILE A 84 -10.80 -24.16 3.15
N LEU A 85 -9.68 -24.02 3.87
CA LEU A 85 -8.45 -23.39 3.36
C LEU A 85 -7.74 -24.23 2.29
N THR A 86 -7.85 -25.56 2.33
CA THR A 86 -7.24 -26.47 1.34
C THR A 86 -8.24 -27.13 0.41
N ARG A 87 -9.45 -26.56 0.28
CA ARG A 87 -10.54 -27.17 -0.48
C ARG A 87 -10.20 -27.44 -1.95
N HIS A 88 -9.27 -26.68 -2.54
CA HIS A 88 -8.86 -26.82 -3.94
C HIS A 88 -7.63 -27.74 -4.11
N GLY A 89 -7.28 -28.54 -3.11
CA GLY A 89 -6.16 -29.50 -3.21
C GLY A 89 -4.77 -28.86 -3.20
N GLY A 90 -4.68 -27.56 -2.95
CA GLY A 90 -3.43 -26.84 -2.83
C GLY A 90 -2.69 -27.10 -1.51
N PRO A 91 -1.43 -26.63 -1.41
CA PRO A 91 -0.63 -26.76 -0.20
C PRO A 91 -1.33 -26.14 1.02
N GLN A 92 -1.09 -26.71 2.19
CA GLN A 92 -1.66 -26.23 3.45
C GLN A 92 -1.17 -24.81 3.75
N ILE A 93 -2.12 -23.87 3.89
CA ILE A 93 -1.82 -22.51 4.31
C ILE A 93 -1.23 -22.55 5.73
N SER A 94 -0.02 -22.04 5.89
CA SER A 94 0.59 -21.89 7.22
C SER A 94 -0.08 -20.76 7.99
N LEU A 95 -0.77 -21.10 9.08
CA LEU A 95 -1.40 -20.12 9.98
C LEU A 95 -0.48 -19.67 11.13
N ILE A 96 0.83 -19.88 11.03
CA ILE A 96 1.80 -19.40 12.04
C ILE A 96 1.73 -17.87 12.16
N ASN A 97 1.51 -17.17 11.03
CA ASN A 97 1.34 -15.72 11.01
C ASN A 97 -0.06 -15.34 10.50
N VAL A 98 -1.07 -15.63 11.32
CA VAL A 98 -2.48 -15.31 11.07
C VAL A 98 -2.69 -13.87 10.60
N VAL A 99 -1.97 -12.91 11.21
CA VAL A 99 -2.08 -11.49 10.83
C VAL A 99 -1.66 -11.26 9.38
N MET A 100 -0.61 -11.92 8.90
CA MET A 100 -0.18 -11.80 7.51
C MET A 100 -1.18 -12.43 6.54
N GLU A 101 -1.78 -13.58 6.88
CA GLU A 101 -2.79 -14.22 6.04
C GLU A 101 -4.08 -13.38 5.96
N LEU A 102 -4.52 -12.81 7.08
CA LEU A 102 -5.65 -11.86 7.09
C LEU A 102 -5.34 -10.61 6.26
N ARG A 103 -4.10 -10.08 6.31
CA ARG A 103 -3.69 -8.95 5.47
C ARG A 103 -3.70 -9.29 3.98
N LYS A 104 -3.28 -10.49 3.60
CA LYS A 104 -3.36 -10.98 2.22
C LYS A 104 -4.82 -11.10 1.78
N LEU A 105 -5.64 -11.81 2.56
CA LEU A 105 -7.06 -12.03 2.29
C LEU A 105 -7.83 -10.70 2.09
N CYS A 106 -7.59 -9.72 2.97
CA CYS A 106 -8.22 -8.40 2.87
C CYS A 106 -7.87 -7.64 1.58
N CYS A 107 -6.78 -8.00 0.91
CA CYS A 107 -6.42 -7.45 -0.39
C CYS A 107 -7.07 -8.24 -1.52
N GLN A 108 -6.89 -9.57 -1.54
CA GLN A 108 -7.45 -10.48 -2.54
C GLN A 108 -7.32 -11.93 -2.04
N PRO A 109 -8.41 -12.73 -1.96
CA PRO A 109 -8.35 -14.15 -1.60
C PRO A 109 -7.29 -14.98 -2.32
N TYR A 110 -7.04 -14.74 -3.61
CA TYR A 110 -6.08 -15.54 -4.40
C TYR A 110 -4.61 -15.32 -4.00
N MET A 111 -4.34 -14.37 -3.11
CA MET A 111 -3.00 -14.28 -2.50
C MET A 111 -2.72 -15.34 -1.44
N LEU A 112 -3.74 -16.07 -1.00
CA LEU A 112 -3.58 -17.25 -0.15
C LEU A 112 -3.16 -18.44 -1.00
N GLU A 113 -2.17 -19.20 -0.53
CA GLU A 113 -1.67 -20.36 -1.25
C GLU A 113 -2.77 -21.42 -1.42
N GLY A 114 -2.91 -21.95 -2.63
CA GLY A 114 -3.89 -23.00 -2.93
C GLY A 114 -5.36 -22.56 -2.96
N VAL A 115 -5.64 -21.25 -2.91
CA VAL A 115 -7.01 -20.70 -2.98
C VAL A 115 -7.38 -20.23 -4.38
N GLU A 116 -6.38 -19.91 -5.20
CA GLU A 116 -6.59 -19.53 -6.59
C GLU A 116 -7.19 -20.70 -7.38
N PRO A 117 -8.32 -20.51 -8.07
CA PRO A 117 -8.97 -21.57 -8.82
C PRO A 117 -8.24 -21.80 -10.15
N ASP A 118 -8.08 -23.08 -10.52
CA ASP A 118 -7.59 -23.45 -11.84
C ASP A 118 -8.76 -23.41 -12.84
N ILE A 119 -8.85 -22.33 -13.61
CA ILE A 119 -9.95 -22.07 -14.56
C ILE A 119 -9.35 -21.86 -15.94
N GLU A 120 -9.63 -22.78 -16.86
CA GLU A 120 -9.20 -22.68 -18.26
C GLU A 120 -9.89 -21.52 -19.01
N ASP A 121 -11.16 -21.27 -18.70
CA ASP A 121 -11.89 -20.16 -19.31
C ASP A 121 -11.45 -18.80 -18.75
N THR A 122 -10.87 -18.03 -19.65
CA THR A 122 -10.32 -16.69 -19.43
C THR A 122 -11.40 -15.71 -18.93
N GLN A 123 -12.63 -15.78 -19.46
CA GLN A 123 -13.71 -14.87 -19.06
C GLN A 123 -14.26 -15.19 -17.66
N GLU A 124 -14.52 -16.46 -17.38
CA GLU A 124 -14.95 -16.89 -16.05
C GLU A 124 -13.86 -16.64 -14.98
N SER A 125 -12.58 -16.86 -15.32
CA SER A 125 -11.44 -16.54 -14.45
C SER A 125 -11.43 -15.06 -14.05
N PHE A 126 -11.56 -14.16 -15.03
CA PHE A 126 -11.64 -12.72 -14.77
C PHE A 126 -12.84 -12.34 -13.90
N LYS A 127 -14.02 -12.91 -14.19
CA LYS A 127 -15.23 -12.64 -13.42
C LYS A 127 -15.05 -13.06 -11.95
N GLN A 128 -14.51 -14.25 -11.70
CA GLN A 128 -14.26 -14.71 -10.33
C GLN A 128 -13.18 -13.89 -9.62
N LEU A 129 -12.12 -13.48 -10.34
CA LEU A 129 -11.11 -12.57 -9.81
C LEU A 129 -11.74 -11.25 -9.32
N LEU A 130 -12.63 -10.67 -10.13
CA LEU A 130 -13.32 -9.44 -9.79
C LEU A 130 -14.30 -9.63 -8.62
N GLU A 131 -15.13 -10.67 -8.65
CA GLU A 131 -16.17 -10.92 -7.65
C GLU A 131 -15.63 -11.33 -6.28
N SER A 132 -14.43 -11.91 -6.25
CA SER A 132 -13.80 -12.40 -5.03
C SER A 132 -13.22 -11.31 -4.13
N SER A 133 -13.00 -10.06 -4.61
CA SER A 133 -12.45 -8.98 -3.79
C SER A 133 -13.27 -7.70 -3.86
N GLY A 134 -13.77 -7.24 -2.70
CA GLY A 134 -14.50 -5.96 -2.62
C GLY A 134 -13.65 -4.76 -3.06
N LYS A 135 -12.33 -4.80 -2.82
CA LYS A 135 -11.41 -3.74 -3.28
C LYS A 135 -11.28 -3.71 -4.79
N LEU A 136 -11.21 -4.88 -5.43
CA LEU A 136 -11.08 -4.96 -6.88
C LEU A 136 -12.38 -4.53 -7.57
N GLN A 137 -13.54 -4.89 -7.00
CA GLN A 137 -14.86 -4.38 -7.45
C GLN A 137 -14.95 -2.86 -7.37
N LEU A 138 -14.49 -2.25 -6.27
CA LEU A 138 -14.48 -0.80 -6.14
C LEU A 138 -13.49 -0.16 -7.13
N LEU A 139 -12.29 -0.74 -7.25
CA LEU A 139 -11.28 -0.28 -8.21
C LEU A 139 -11.87 -0.28 -9.63
N ASP A 140 -12.52 -1.35 -10.06
CA ASP A 140 -13.11 -1.46 -11.40
C ASP A 140 -14.11 -0.33 -11.69
N LYS A 141 -15.01 -0.05 -10.75
CA LYS A 141 -15.97 1.08 -10.85
C LYS A 141 -15.26 2.44 -10.92
N MET A 142 -14.17 2.62 -10.18
CA MET A 142 -13.40 3.87 -10.18
C MET A 142 -12.60 4.06 -11.47
N MET A 143 -12.00 2.99 -11.99
CA MET A 143 -11.14 3.02 -13.18
C MET A 143 -11.91 3.48 -14.42
N VAL A 144 -13.19 3.08 -14.55
CA VAL A 144 -14.08 3.58 -15.62
C VAL A 144 -14.20 5.11 -15.56
N LYS A 145 -14.57 5.67 -14.40
CA LYS A 145 -14.73 7.12 -14.22
C LYS A 145 -13.44 7.90 -14.41
N LEU A 146 -12.34 7.39 -13.85
CA LEU A 146 -11.04 8.05 -13.93
C LEU A 146 -10.52 8.09 -15.37
N LYS A 147 -10.80 7.06 -16.17
CA LYS A 147 -10.45 7.05 -17.59
C LYS A 147 -11.32 8.01 -18.40
N GLU A 148 -12.62 8.06 -18.19
CA GLU A 148 -13.51 9.04 -18.85
C GLU A 148 -13.01 10.48 -18.62
N GLN A 149 -12.44 10.73 -17.44
CA GLN A 149 -11.85 12.02 -17.06
C GLN A 149 -10.39 12.21 -17.53
N GLY A 150 -9.79 11.20 -18.15
CA GLY A 150 -8.40 11.25 -18.64
C GLY A 150 -7.34 11.26 -17.54
N HIS A 151 -7.63 10.73 -16.36
CA HIS A 151 -6.67 10.65 -15.25
C HIS A 151 -5.66 9.51 -15.42
N LYS A 152 -4.41 9.76 -15.00
CA LYS A 152 -3.39 8.72 -14.83
C LYS A 152 -3.45 8.17 -13.40
N VAL A 153 -3.31 6.85 -13.26
CA VAL A 153 -3.50 6.16 -11.99
C VAL A 153 -2.23 5.40 -11.60
N LEU A 154 -1.79 5.61 -10.37
CA LEU A 154 -0.64 4.95 -9.78
C LEU A 154 -1.10 4.08 -8.61
N ILE A 155 -0.84 2.77 -8.72
CA ILE A 155 -1.26 1.78 -7.71
C ILE A 155 -0.03 1.25 -6.97
N TYR A 156 -0.11 1.29 -5.64
CA TYR A 156 0.93 0.76 -4.76
C TYR A 156 0.40 -0.45 -3.99
N SER A 157 1.24 -1.48 -3.89
CA SER A 157 1.00 -2.63 -3.02
C SER A 157 2.27 -3.03 -2.28
N GLN A 158 2.10 -3.55 -1.06
CA GLN A 158 3.19 -4.18 -0.31
C GLN A 158 3.45 -5.63 -0.78
N PHE A 159 2.46 -6.26 -1.40
CA PHE A 159 2.55 -7.63 -1.90
C PHE A 159 2.84 -7.63 -3.39
N ARG A 160 3.90 -8.32 -3.82
CA ARG A 160 4.23 -8.51 -5.24
C ARG A 160 3.11 -9.27 -5.95
N HIS A 161 2.64 -10.36 -5.36
CA HIS A 161 1.57 -11.18 -5.91
C HIS A 161 0.28 -10.38 -6.22
N MET A 162 -0.07 -9.38 -5.39
CA MET A 162 -1.19 -8.48 -5.68
C MET A 162 -0.98 -7.66 -6.97
N LEU A 163 0.26 -7.28 -7.28
CA LEU A 163 0.58 -6.56 -8.51
C LEU A 163 0.43 -7.46 -9.72
N ASP A 164 0.85 -8.72 -9.61
CA ASP A 164 0.68 -9.73 -10.66
C ASP A 164 -0.83 -9.92 -10.96
N LEU A 165 -1.67 -10.08 -9.92
CA LEU A 165 -3.14 -10.17 -10.07
C LEU A 165 -3.78 -8.88 -10.63
N LEU A 166 -3.21 -7.71 -10.34
CA LEU A 166 -3.66 -6.44 -10.90
C LEU A 166 -3.25 -6.28 -12.36
N GLU A 167 -2.10 -6.83 -12.74
CA GLU A 167 -1.62 -6.89 -14.12
C GLU A 167 -2.52 -7.77 -14.96
N ASP A 168 -2.94 -8.93 -14.43
CA ASP A 168 -3.96 -9.77 -15.07
C ASP A 168 -5.26 -8.99 -15.24
N TYR A 169 -5.81 -8.42 -14.16
CA TYR A 169 -7.00 -7.58 -14.22
C TYR A 169 -6.90 -6.46 -15.27
N CYS A 170 -5.75 -5.79 -15.37
CA CYS A 170 -5.54 -4.75 -16.36
C CYS A 170 -5.50 -5.34 -17.78
N SER A 171 -4.80 -6.46 -17.99
CA SER A 171 -4.67 -7.17 -19.26
C SER A 171 -6.02 -7.58 -19.83
N TYR A 172 -6.91 -8.11 -18.99
CA TYR A 172 -8.30 -8.39 -19.37
C TYR A 172 -9.07 -7.15 -19.82
N LYS A 173 -8.77 -6.01 -19.21
CA LYS A 173 -9.39 -4.73 -19.55
C LYS A 173 -8.62 -3.98 -20.66
N VAL A 174 -7.51 -4.49 -21.22
CA VAL A 174 -6.68 -3.77 -22.21
C VAL A 174 -7.46 -3.41 -23.48
N GLU A 175 -8.44 -4.22 -23.91
CA GLU A 175 -9.34 -3.83 -25.01
C GLU A 175 -10.12 -2.54 -24.73
N TRP A 176 -10.36 -2.22 -23.46
CA TRP A 176 -11.07 -1.00 -23.08
C TRP A 176 -10.13 0.18 -22.91
N PHE A 177 -8.85 0.03 -22.55
CA PHE A 177 -8.02 1.15 -22.08
C PHE A 177 -6.70 1.37 -22.84
N PRO A 178 -6.69 1.68 -24.16
CA PRO A 178 -5.45 2.00 -24.90
C PRO A 178 -4.73 3.28 -24.41
N LYS A 179 -5.33 4.06 -23.50
CA LYS A 179 -4.80 5.35 -23.00
C LYS A 179 -4.56 5.41 -21.49
N LEU A 180 -4.84 4.33 -20.73
CA LEU A 180 -4.64 4.36 -19.28
C LEU A 180 -3.23 3.91 -18.94
N GLN A 181 -2.35 4.87 -18.64
CA GLN A 181 -1.04 4.56 -18.07
C GLN A 181 -1.22 4.17 -16.61
N VAL A 182 -1.27 2.86 -16.35
CA VAL A 182 -1.20 2.28 -15.02
C VAL A 182 0.25 1.93 -14.74
N SER A 183 0.82 2.48 -13.68
CA SER A 183 2.12 2.05 -13.18
C SER A 183 1.92 1.34 -11.85
N MET A 184 2.59 0.19 -11.72
CA MET A 184 2.50 -0.68 -10.56
C MET A 184 3.87 -0.76 -9.89
N HIS A 185 3.94 -0.43 -8.60
CA HIS A 185 5.19 -0.45 -7.87
C HIS A 185 5.06 -1.25 -6.58
N LYS A 186 5.98 -2.20 -6.39
CA LYS A 186 6.17 -2.84 -5.09
C LYS A 186 6.73 -1.81 -4.12
N VAL A 187 6.14 -1.72 -2.93
CA VAL A 187 6.73 -0.95 -1.84
C VAL A 187 7.98 -1.70 -1.36
N GLN A 188 9.16 -1.38 -1.92
CA GLN A 188 10.43 -2.06 -1.65
C GLN A 188 11.01 -1.72 -0.27
N ASN A 189 10.56 -0.63 0.37
CA ASN A 189 10.89 -0.27 1.74
C ASN A 189 9.85 0.76 2.24
N PRO A 190 9.18 0.57 3.40
CA PRO A 190 8.30 1.60 3.95
C PRO A 190 9.02 2.94 4.21
N ALA A 191 10.36 2.95 4.33
CA ALA A 191 11.17 4.15 4.50
C ALA A 191 11.51 4.89 3.18
N VAL A 192 11.53 4.20 2.04
CA VAL A 192 11.86 4.80 0.72
C VAL A 192 10.60 5.16 -0.07
N GLY A 193 9.46 5.26 0.63
CA GLY A 193 8.31 6.02 0.16
C GLY A 193 8.60 7.51 0.27
N PHE A 194 9.28 8.09 -0.72
CA PHE A 194 9.40 9.54 -0.90
C PHE A 194 8.04 10.17 -1.34
N LEU A 195 6.98 9.85 -0.59
CA LEU A 195 5.73 10.59 -0.48
C LEU A 195 5.45 10.75 1.03
N LYS A 196 6.19 11.67 1.63
CA LYS A 196 5.99 12.22 2.99
C LYS A 196 4.50 12.35 3.36
N LYS A 197 4.02 11.53 4.30
CA LYS A 197 3.78 11.90 5.72
C LYS A 197 2.93 10.84 6.44
N ARG A 198 3.36 10.56 7.67
CA ARG A 198 2.65 9.95 8.81
C ARG A 198 2.50 8.43 8.85
N ILE A 199 3.32 7.88 9.73
CA ILE A 199 3.01 6.87 10.75
C ILE A 199 1.50 6.78 11.02
N SER A 200 0.90 5.74 10.48
CA SER A 200 -0.22 5.05 11.10
C SER A 200 0.12 3.58 10.97
N LEU A 201 -0.07 2.80 12.03
CA LEU A 201 -0.33 1.38 11.92
C LEU A 201 -1.47 1.21 10.91
N LYS A 202 -1.14 1.03 9.63
CA LYS A 202 -2.08 0.75 8.53
C LYS A 202 -2.30 -0.76 8.48
N LEU A 203 -2.81 -1.32 9.58
CA LEU A 203 -3.70 -2.47 9.47
C LEU A 203 -5.08 -1.93 9.09
N LEU A 204 -5.80 -2.71 8.28
CA LEU A 204 -7.07 -2.41 7.61
C LEU A 204 -6.96 -1.71 6.24
N THR A 205 -7.08 -2.52 5.18
CA THR A 205 -8.00 -2.23 4.06
C THR A 205 -7.85 -0.94 3.24
N TYR A 206 -6.68 -0.30 3.14
CA TYR A 206 -6.52 0.88 2.26
C TYR A 206 -6.17 0.52 0.81
N VAL A 207 -7.01 0.91 -0.15
CA VAL A 207 -6.56 1.21 -1.52
C VAL A 207 -6.08 2.67 -1.50
N ILE A 208 -4.77 2.90 -1.55
CA ILE A 208 -4.23 4.26 -1.68
C ILE A 208 -4.17 4.58 -3.18
N LEU A 209 -5.22 5.22 -3.71
CA LEU A 209 -5.18 5.81 -5.05
C LEU A 209 -4.64 7.23 -4.94
N HIS A 210 -3.45 7.46 -5.49
CA HIS A 210 -2.94 8.81 -5.68
C HIS A 210 -3.38 9.28 -7.08
N SER A 211 -4.42 10.12 -7.17
CA SER A 211 -4.68 10.84 -8.41
C SER A 211 -3.68 12.00 -8.50
N SER A 212 -2.68 11.84 -9.35
CA SER A 212 -1.90 12.97 -9.82
C SER A 212 -2.62 13.52 -11.04
N VAL A 213 -3.29 14.66 -10.90
CA VAL A 213 -3.78 15.43 -12.05
C VAL A 213 -2.56 16.03 -12.75
N VAL A 214 -1.88 15.23 -13.57
CA VAL A 214 -0.94 15.77 -14.55
C VAL A 214 -1.79 16.12 -15.77
N LYS A 215 -2.38 17.32 -15.76
CA LYS A 215 -2.80 17.93 -17.03
C LYS A 215 -1.54 18.09 -17.86
N GLY A 216 -1.50 17.48 -19.04
CA GLY A 216 -0.39 17.65 -19.97
C GLY A 216 -0.12 19.13 -20.15
N ALA A 217 1.09 19.56 -19.81
CA ALA A 217 1.65 20.77 -20.38
C ALA A 217 1.95 20.46 -21.87
N PRO A 218 1.78 21.43 -22.77
CA PRO A 218 2.04 21.27 -24.21
C PRO A 218 3.48 20.84 -24.50
#